data_AF-A0A7V4HER5-F1
#
_entry.id   AF-A0A7V4HER5-F1
#
_cell.length_a   1.000
_cell.length_b   1.000
_cell.length_c   1.000
_cell.angle_alpha   90.00
_cell.angle_beta   90.00
_cell.angle_gamma   90.00
#
_symmetry.space_group_name_H-M   'P 1'
#
loop_
_entity.id
_entity.type
_entity.pdbx_description
1 polymer ?
#
loop_
_entity_poly.entity_id
_entity_poly.type
_entity_poly.pdbx_seq_one_letter_code
_entity_poly.pdbx_strand_id
1 'polypeptide(L)'
;MSDPVNIVQLVRDLPSRPRGRACIVLTHDYDGQRKWAAELARQTDSEHLDLLQRFVHDEELASRIGQFMVSDLFEFLRRHDRTRVLVVSGMEFLKAAWSGQSDAVEQFASQVEFWDKKPCLVFVLQYDRTIAGRAYRRFPQYTFVVDQKETLAL
;
A
#
# COMPACT_ATOMS: atom_id res chain seq x y z
N MET A 1 14.07 -22.01 -4.06
CA MET A 1 12.77 -21.66 -3.47
C MET A 1 13.08 -20.68 -2.37
N SER A 2 12.61 -19.44 -2.49
CA SER A 2 12.78 -18.43 -1.44
C SER A 2 11.90 -18.81 -0.24
N ASP A 3 12.37 -18.55 0.97
CA ASP A 3 11.57 -18.80 2.17
C ASP A 3 10.31 -17.92 2.15
N PRO A 4 9.15 -18.46 2.57
CA PRO A 4 7.90 -17.71 2.57
C PRO A 4 8.00 -16.50 3.51
N VAL A 5 7.47 -15.36 3.08
CA VAL A 5 7.48 -14.12 3.83
C VAL A 5 6.43 -14.18 4.94
N ASN A 6 6.87 -14.00 6.19
CA ASN A 6 5.94 -13.74 7.29
C ASN A 6 5.46 -12.29 7.22
N ILE A 7 4.35 -12.07 6.52
CA ILE A 7 3.81 -10.73 6.28
C ILE A 7 3.39 -10.02 7.57
N VAL A 8 2.85 -10.75 8.55
CA VAL A 8 2.46 -10.20 9.86
C VAL A 8 3.68 -9.65 10.58
N GLN A 9 4.79 -10.39 10.60
CA GLN A 9 6.03 -9.94 11.19
C GLN A 9 6.61 -8.73 10.44
N LEU A 10 6.63 -8.78 9.11
CA LEU A 10 7.09 -7.65 8.28
C LEU A 10 6.33 -6.35 8.60
N VAL A 11 5.01 -6.44 8.72
CA VAL A 11 4.16 -5.28 9.03
C VAL A 11 4.41 -4.77 10.46
N ARG A 12 4.57 -5.67 11.43
CA ARG A 12 4.93 -5.30 12.82
C ARG A 12 6.30 -4.64 12.93
N ASP A 13 7.22 -4.98 12.03
CA ASP A 13 8.57 -4.42 12.02
C ASP A 13 8.67 -3.08 11.28
N LEU A 14 7.70 -2.71 10.44
CA LEU A 14 7.71 -1.43 9.70
C LEU A 14 7.96 -0.19 10.59
N PRO A 15 7.32 -0.05 11.77
CA PRO A 15 7.57 1.08 12.66
C PRO A 15 9.01 1.17 13.18
N SER A 16 9.76 0.06 13.22
CA SER A 16 11.16 0.05 13.66
C SER A 16 12.12 0.62 12.61
N ARG A 17 11.68 0.71 11.34
CA ARG A 17 12.52 1.23 10.26
C ARG A 17 12.70 2.75 10.39
N PRO A 18 13.93 3.27 10.38
CA PRO A 18 14.17 4.71 10.38
C PRO A 18 13.74 5.42 9.08
N ARG A 19 13.65 4.69 7.96
CA ARG A 19 13.24 5.14 6.61
C ARG A 19 12.62 3.96 5.86
N GLY A 20 11.95 4.19 4.72
CA GLY A 20 11.34 3.10 3.96
C GLY A 20 10.21 2.42 4.73
N ARG A 21 9.35 3.25 5.32
CA ARG A 21 8.27 2.90 6.25
C ARG A 21 6.98 2.55 5.52
N ALA A 22 7.07 2.19 4.24
CA ALA A 22 5.96 1.69 3.45
C ALA A 22 6.33 0.38 2.75
N CYS A 23 5.33 -0.46 2.49
CA CYS A 23 5.45 -1.63 1.63
C CYS A 23 4.16 -1.88 0.85
N ILE A 24 4.25 -2.74 -0.16
CA ILE A 24 3.19 -3.15 -1.05
C ILE A 24 3.06 -4.68 -0.95
N VAL A 25 1.84 -5.16 -0.78
CA VAL A 25 1.46 -6.55 -0.96
C VAL A 25 0.64 -6.67 -2.24
N LEU A 26 1.08 -7.52 -3.15
CA LEU A 26 0.40 -7.79 -4.42
C LEU A 26 -0.46 -9.04 -4.29
N THR A 27 -1.78 -8.87 -4.42
CA THR A 27 -2.77 -9.96 -4.37
C THR A 27 -3.16 -10.41 -5.78
N HIS A 28 -3.47 -11.69 -5.94
CA HIS A 28 -3.91 -12.25 -7.22
C HIS A 28 -5.42 -12.45 -7.31
N ASP A 29 -6.11 -12.41 -6.16
CA ASP A 29 -7.56 -12.44 -6.08
C ASP A 29 -8.09 -11.06 -5.73
N TYR A 30 -9.07 -10.58 -6.50
CA TYR A 30 -9.72 -9.31 -6.28
C TYR A 30 -10.79 -9.39 -5.19
N ASP A 31 -11.63 -10.42 -5.22
CA ASP A 31 -12.80 -10.52 -4.34
C ASP A 31 -12.36 -10.73 -2.88
N GLY A 32 -11.27 -11.48 -2.69
CA GLY A 32 -10.64 -11.71 -1.39
C GLY A 32 -9.78 -10.56 -0.88
N GLN A 33 -9.34 -9.62 -1.72
CA GLN A 33 -8.33 -8.61 -1.37
C GLN A 33 -8.72 -7.79 -0.14
N ARG A 34 -9.94 -7.23 -0.13
CA ARG A 34 -10.43 -6.40 0.98
C ARG A 34 -10.48 -7.17 2.30
N LYS A 35 -10.99 -8.41 2.26
CA LYS A 35 -11.07 -9.27 3.45
C LYS A 35 -9.68 -9.63 3.96
N TRP A 36 -8.76 -9.93 3.05
CA TRP A 36 -7.37 -10.24 3.36
C TRP A 36 -6.65 -9.03 3.98
N ALA A 37 -6.84 -7.82 3.45
CA ALA A 37 -6.28 -6.59 4.01
C ALA A 37 -6.84 -6.29 5.41
N ALA A 38 -8.15 -6.47 5.61
CA ALA A 38 -8.78 -6.31 6.92
C ALA A 38 -8.24 -7.33 7.94
N GLU A 39 -8.03 -8.59 7.51
CA GLU A 39 -7.47 -9.63 8.36
C GLU A 39 -6.00 -9.35 8.73
N LEU A 40 -5.19 -8.90 7.78
CA LEU A 40 -3.82 -8.46 8.04
C LEU A 40 -3.79 -7.32 9.06
N ALA A 41 -4.65 -6.33 8.92
CA ALA A 41 -4.77 -5.22 9.87
C ALA A 41 -5.14 -5.72 11.27
N ARG A 42 -6.13 -6.61 11.35
CA ARG A 42 -6.58 -7.24 12.61
C ARG A 42 -5.44 -8.01 13.31
N GLN A 43 -4.68 -8.82 12.58
CA GLN A 43 -3.58 -9.61 13.17
C GLN A 43 -2.38 -8.75 13.61
N THR A 44 -2.23 -7.56 13.03
CA THR A 44 -1.12 -6.65 13.30
C THR A 44 -1.48 -5.51 14.24
N ASP A 45 -2.73 -5.46 14.75
CA ASP A 45 -3.27 -4.35 15.55
C ASP A 45 -3.11 -3.00 14.83
N SER A 46 -3.36 -3.01 13.51
CA SER A 46 -3.26 -1.86 12.62
C SER A 46 -4.64 -1.35 12.22
N GLU A 47 -4.70 -0.09 11.78
CA GLU A 47 -5.90 0.47 11.17
C GLU A 47 -6.01 -0.01 9.71
N HIS A 48 -7.22 -0.31 9.26
CA HIS A 48 -7.51 -0.63 7.85
C HIS A 48 -8.33 0.48 7.21
N LEU A 49 -7.83 0.99 6.08
CA LEU A 49 -8.52 1.95 5.23
C LEU A 49 -8.80 1.33 3.85
N ASP A 50 -10.07 1.13 3.55
CA ASP A 50 -10.54 0.86 2.20
C ASP A 50 -10.77 2.19 1.49
N LEU A 51 -9.87 2.55 0.55
CA LEU A 51 -9.92 3.82 -0.16
C LEU A 51 -11.17 3.95 -1.04
N LEU A 52 -11.59 2.87 -1.69
CA LEU A 52 -12.77 2.90 -2.54
C LEU A 52 -14.01 3.22 -1.69
N GLN A 53 -14.17 2.53 -0.56
CA GLN A 53 -15.26 2.82 0.37
C GLN A 53 -15.16 4.25 0.90
N ARG A 54 -13.96 4.72 1.27
CA ARG A 54 -13.79 6.09 1.77
C ARG A 54 -14.18 7.14 0.74
N PHE A 55 -13.78 6.98 -0.52
CA PHE A 55 -14.12 7.91 -1.60
C PHE A 55 -15.62 7.88 -1.92
N VAL A 56 -16.26 6.71 -1.89
CA VAL A 56 -17.70 6.60 -2.15
C VAL A 56 -18.54 7.34 -1.09
N HIS A 57 -18.09 7.41 0.15
CA HIS A 57 -18.81 8.07 1.26
C HIS A 57 -18.45 9.55 1.45
N ASP A 58 -17.55 10.09 0.63
CA ASP A 58 -17.04 11.45 0.77
C ASP A 58 -17.18 12.17 -0.59
N GLU A 59 -18.25 12.95 -0.74
CA GLU A 59 -18.61 13.62 -1.99
C GLU A 59 -17.49 14.54 -2.49
N GLU A 60 -16.75 15.18 -1.58
CA GLU A 60 -15.64 16.05 -1.94
C GLU A 60 -14.50 15.23 -2.56
N LEU A 61 -14.11 14.12 -1.92
CA LEU A 61 -13.10 13.20 -2.47
C LEU A 61 -13.55 12.58 -3.81
N ALA A 62 -14.81 12.15 -3.89
CA ALA A 62 -15.39 11.56 -5.09
C ALA A 62 -15.35 12.54 -6.28
N SER A 63 -15.69 13.81 -6.05
CA SER A 63 -15.69 14.84 -7.10
C SER A 63 -14.29 15.13 -7.68
N ARG A 64 -13.24 14.77 -6.93
CA ARG A 64 -11.85 15.09 -7.26
C ARG A 64 -11.07 13.92 -7.84
N ILE A 65 -11.67 12.74 -8.03
CA ILE A 65 -10.96 11.52 -8.49
C ILE A 65 -10.10 11.80 -9.75
N GLY A 66 -10.64 12.51 -10.74
CA GLY A 66 -9.91 12.81 -11.99
C GLY A 66 -8.73 13.78 -11.83
N GLN A 67 -8.66 14.51 -10.71
CA GLN A 67 -7.59 15.46 -10.38
C GLN A 67 -6.71 14.97 -9.23
N PHE A 68 -7.07 13.85 -8.60
CA PHE A 68 -6.38 13.34 -7.42
C PHE A 68 -5.09 12.65 -7.85
N MET A 69 -3.94 13.28 -7.59
CA MET A 69 -2.63 12.78 -8.01
C MET A 69 -2.02 11.82 -7.00
N VAL A 70 -0.93 11.16 -7.38
CA VAL A 70 -0.15 10.30 -6.48
C VAL A 70 0.28 11.08 -5.22
N SER A 71 0.74 12.32 -5.37
CA SER A 71 1.11 13.18 -4.23
C SER A 71 -0.05 13.43 -3.28
N ASP A 72 -1.27 13.61 -3.82
CA ASP A 72 -2.48 13.85 -3.02
C ASP A 72 -2.83 12.62 -2.20
N LEU A 73 -2.62 11.41 -2.74
CA LEU A 73 -2.78 10.17 -1.98
C LEU A 73 -1.90 10.15 -0.74
N PHE A 74 -0.60 10.42 -0.89
CA PHE A 74 0.33 10.36 0.25
C PHE A 74 0.07 11.49 1.26
N GLU A 75 -0.30 12.70 0.81
CA GLU A 75 -0.76 13.77 1.72
C GLU A 75 -2.04 13.39 2.46
N PHE A 76 -2.99 12.74 1.78
CA PHE A 76 -4.23 12.26 2.38
C PHE A 76 -3.95 11.21 3.45
N LEU A 77 -3.16 10.18 3.14
CA LEU A 77 -2.83 9.08 4.06
C LEU A 77 -2.01 9.57 5.27
N ARG A 78 -1.18 10.60 5.11
CA ARG A 78 -0.42 11.22 6.21
C ARG A 78 -1.31 11.73 7.35
N ARG A 79 -2.57 12.08 7.07
CA ARG A 79 -3.51 12.60 8.06
C ARG A 79 -4.00 11.54 9.06
N HIS A 80 -3.72 10.26 8.81
CA HIS A 80 -3.97 9.16 9.75
C HIS A 80 -2.78 8.95 10.72
N ASP A 81 -2.19 10.03 11.23
CA ASP A 81 -0.95 9.98 12.02
C ASP A 81 -1.10 9.38 13.43
N ARG A 82 -2.36 9.15 13.86
CA ARG A 82 -2.70 8.53 15.15
C ARG A 82 -2.40 7.04 15.17
N THR A 83 -2.44 6.36 14.01
CA THR A 83 -2.06 4.94 13.93
C THR A 83 -0.56 4.78 13.67
N ARG A 84 0.03 3.68 14.15
CA ARG A 84 1.43 3.34 13.84
C ARG A 84 1.58 2.80 12.43
N VAL A 85 0.61 2.01 11.99
CA VAL A 85 0.56 1.35 10.70
C VAL A 85 -0.86 1.48 10.14
N LEU A 86 -0.94 1.87 8.88
CA LEU A 86 -2.17 1.95 8.13
C LEU A 86 -2.10 0.94 6.98
N VAL A 87 -2.97 -0.06 7.01
CA VAL A 87 -3.19 -0.98 5.89
C VAL A 87 -4.20 -0.34 4.95
N VAL A 88 -3.83 -0.21 3.69
CA VAL A 88 -4.59 0.53 2.67
C VAL A 88 -4.96 -0.44 1.54
N SER A 89 -6.25 -0.58 1.22
CA SER A 89 -6.73 -1.39 0.10
C SER A 89 -7.67 -0.61 -0.82
N GLY A 90 -8.03 -1.18 -1.97
CA GLY A 90 -9.03 -0.59 -2.86
C GLY A 90 -8.53 0.66 -3.60
N MET A 91 -7.24 0.75 -3.89
CA MET A 91 -6.63 1.89 -4.59
C MET A 91 -6.74 1.79 -6.12
N GLU A 92 -7.28 0.69 -6.64
CA GLU A 92 -7.30 0.36 -8.07
C GLU A 92 -8.01 1.42 -8.92
N PHE A 93 -9.06 2.07 -8.39
CA PHE A 93 -9.75 3.15 -9.09
C PHE A 93 -8.88 4.40 -9.29
N LEU A 94 -8.00 4.72 -8.32
CA LEU A 94 -7.04 5.81 -8.47
C LEU A 94 -5.96 5.45 -9.49
N LYS A 95 -5.46 4.20 -9.46
CA LYS A 95 -4.53 3.72 -10.48
C LYS A 95 -5.14 3.82 -11.89
N ALA A 96 -6.43 3.51 -12.03
CA ALA A 96 -7.14 3.66 -13.30
C ALA A 96 -7.23 5.14 -13.72
N ALA A 97 -7.53 6.05 -12.77
CA ALA A 97 -7.54 7.49 -13.03
C ALA A 97 -6.17 8.03 -13.46
N TRP A 98 -5.07 7.42 -13.00
CA TRP A 98 -3.71 7.79 -13.37
C TRP A 98 -3.19 7.14 -14.65
N SER A 99 -3.95 6.23 -15.28
CA SER A 99 -3.46 5.44 -16.43
C SER A 99 -3.01 6.28 -17.64
N GLY A 100 -3.51 7.51 -17.78
CA GLY A 100 -3.07 8.46 -18.81
C GLY A 100 -1.78 9.22 -18.47
N GLN A 101 -1.22 9.04 -17.27
CA GLN A 101 0.00 9.69 -16.80
C GLN A 101 1.16 8.70 -16.89
N SER A 102 2.14 8.99 -17.75
CA SER A 102 3.22 8.06 -18.10
C SER A 102 4.13 7.67 -16.94
N ASP A 103 4.17 8.44 -15.86
CA ASP A 103 5.08 8.28 -14.73
C ASP A 103 4.38 7.94 -13.40
N ALA A 104 3.04 7.87 -13.36
CA ALA A 104 2.31 7.71 -12.09
C ALA A 104 2.69 6.44 -11.30
N VAL A 105 2.92 5.32 -11.99
CA VAL A 105 3.35 4.06 -11.33
C VAL A 105 4.75 4.21 -10.72
N GLU A 106 5.67 4.89 -11.42
CA GLU A 106 7.02 5.14 -10.90
C GLU A 106 6.99 6.15 -9.75
N GLN A 107 6.20 7.21 -9.87
CA GLN A 107 5.98 8.17 -8.79
C GLN A 107 5.42 7.47 -7.53
N PHE A 108 4.42 6.59 -7.69
CA PHE A 108 3.85 5.83 -6.59
C PHE A 108 4.89 4.93 -5.93
N ALA A 109 5.62 4.15 -6.73
CA ALA A 109 6.62 3.24 -6.21
C ALA A 109 7.80 3.97 -5.54
N SER A 110 8.20 5.12 -6.09
CA SER A 110 9.19 6.01 -5.49
C SER A 110 8.70 6.57 -4.14
N GLN A 111 7.46 7.06 -4.07
CA GLN A 111 6.87 7.53 -2.81
C GLN A 111 6.83 6.41 -1.75
N VAL A 112 6.50 5.18 -2.13
CA VAL A 112 6.59 4.01 -1.23
C VAL A 112 8.03 3.79 -0.74
N GLU A 113 9.00 3.78 -1.65
CA GLU A 113 10.40 3.52 -1.32
C GLU A 113 10.96 4.57 -0.34
N PHE A 114 10.63 5.84 -0.57
CA PHE A 114 11.15 6.98 0.18
C PHE A 114 10.29 7.39 1.38
N TRP A 115 9.13 6.76 1.61
CA TRP A 115 8.25 7.10 2.72
C TRP A 115 8.97 6.98 4.07
N ASP A 116 9.06 8.08 4.81
CA ASP A 116 9.67 8.15 6.14
C ASP A 116 8.74 8.77 7.21
N LYS A 117 7.54 9.16 6.79
CA LYS A 117 6.54 9.82 7.65
C LYS A 117 5.69 8.81 8.44
N LYS A 118 4.80 9.32 9.28
CA LYS A 118 3.72 8.55 9.93
C LYS A 118 2.40 8.73 9.14
N PRO A 119 1.50 7.72 9.16
CA PRO A 119 1.73 6.36 9.66
C PRO A 119 2.68 5.55 8.76
N CYS A 120 3.13 4.38 9.19
CA CYS A 120 3.72 3.42 8.24
C CYS A 120 2.61 2.93 7.30
N LEU A 121 2.92 2.67 6.03
CA LEU A 121 1.90 2.35 5.03
C LEU A 121 2.07 0.91 4.53
N VAL A 122 0.97 0.17 4.45
CA VAL A 122 0.93 -1.15 3.81
C VAL A 122 -0.13 -1.11 2.72
N PHE A 123 0.28 -1.02 1.46
CA PHE A 123 -0.64 -1.03 0.33
C PHE A 123 -0.95 -2.46 -0.08
N VAL A 124 -2.20 -2.88 0.00
CA VAL A 124 -2.67 -4.16 -0.53
C VAL A 124 -3.33 -3.89 -1.87
N LEU A 125 -2.67 -4.30 -2.96
CA LEU A 125 -3.04 -3.98 -4.34
C LEU A 125 -3.20 -5.24 -5.15
N GLN A 126 -3.99 -5.18 -6.23
CA GLN A 126 -3.95 -6.22 -7.25
C GLN A 126 -2.56 -6.33 -7.86
N TYR A 127 -2.21 -7.54 -8.28
CA TYR A 127 -0.94 -7.82 -8.94
C TYR A 127 -0.71 -6.87 -10.12
N ASP A 128 0.40 -6.15 -10.06
CA ASP A 128 0.82 -5.21 -11.08
C ASP A 128 2.26 -5.57 -11.47
N ARG A 129 2.44 -5.98 -12.72
CA ARG A 129 3.73 -6.45 -13.22
C ARG A 129 4.81 -5.36 -13.17
N THR A 130 4.44 -4.09 -13.36
CA THR A 130 5.38 -2.97 -13.35
C THR A 130 5.88 -2.72 -11.93
N ILE A 131 4.99 -2.74 -10.93
CA ILE A 131 5.37 -2.63 -9.52
C ILE A 131 6.20 -3.86 -9.09
N ALA A 132 5.76 -5.07 -9.44
CA ALA A 132 6.45 -6.31 -9.09
C ALA A 132 7.87 -6.38 -9.67
N GLY A 133 8.06 -5.89 -10.91
CA GLY A 133 9.34 -5.91 -11.60
C GLY A 133 10.27 -4.74 -11.27
N ARG A 134 9.79 -3.72 -10.54
CA ARG A 134 10.59 -2.53 -10.22
C ARG A 134 11.65 -2.85 -9.17
N ALA A 135 12.88 -2.41 -9.39
CA ALA A 135 13.96 -2.55 -8.42
C ALA A 135 13.93 -1.44 -7.36
N TYR A 136 13.75 -1.81 -6.09
CA TYR A 136 13.81 -0.91 -4.93
C TYR A 136 15.24 -0.94 -4.34
N ARG A 137 16.10 -0.03 -4.82
CA ARG A 137 17.55 -0.08 -4.57
C ARG A 137 18.02 0.88 -3.49
N ARG A 138 17.20 1.84 -3.07
CA ARG A 138 17.60 2.89 -2.14
C ARG A 138 17.86 2.35 -0.73
N PHE A 139 17.03 1.39 -0.31
CA PHE A 139 17.13 0.73 0.98
C PHE A 139 17.13 -0.79 0.78
N PRO A 140 18.23 -1.36 0.25
CA PRO A 140 18.29 -2.76 -0.19
C PRO A 140 18.08 -3.77 0.94
N GLN A 141 18.22 -3.34 2.20
CA GLN A 141 17.94 -4.16 3.38
C GLN A 141 16.44 -4.33 3.68
N TYR A 142 15.56 -3.60 3.00
CA TYR A 142 14.12 -3.66 3.24
C TYR A 142 13.37 -4.33 2.11
N THR A 143 12.36 -5.12 2.50
CA THR A 143 11.34 -5.62 1.59
C THR A 143 10.27 -4.55 1.39
N PHE A 144 10.09 -4.13 0.13
CA PHE A 144 9.09 -3.15 -0.29
C PHE A 144 7.90 -3.75 -1.04
N VAL A 145 8.10 -4.88 -1.73
CA VAL A 145 7.05 -5.57 -2.47
C VAL A 145 7.04 -7.02 -2.02
N VAL A 146 5.85 -7.54 -1.73
CA VAL A 146 5.61 -8.93 -1.35
C VAL A 146 4.51 -9.46 -2.26
N ASP A 147 4.73 -10.59 -2.92
CA ASP A 147 3.64 -11.32 -3.56
C ASP A 147 2.86 -12.08 -2.47
N GLN A 148 1.54 -11.92 -2.43
CA GLN A 148 0.68 -12.61 -1.48
C GLN A 148 0.87 -14.14 -1.52
N LYS A 149 1.14 -14.72 -2.71
CA LYS A 149 1.38 -16.16 -2.86
C LYS A 149 2.65 -16.65 -2.18
N GLU A 150 3.59 -15.74 -1.91
CA GLU A 150 4.84 -16.03 -1.20
C GLU A 150 4.70 -15.81 0.31
N THR A 151 3.54 -15.39 0.79
CA THR A 151 3.30 -15.21 2.23
C THR A 151 2.92 -16.51 2.92
N LEU A 152 3.32 -16.67 4.18
CA LEU A 152 2.67 -17.64 5.05
C LEU A 152 1.18 -17.30 5.13
N ALA A 153 0.31 -18.32 5.05
CA ALA A 153 -1.13 -18.12 5.13
C ALA A 153 -1.49 -17.29 6.37
N LEU A 154 -2.33 -16.26 6.18
CA LEU A 154 -2.92 -15.46 7.26
C LEU A 154 -3.85 -16.33 8.11
#